data_AF-A0A3D1QXD5-F1
#
_entry.id   AF-A0A3D1QXD5-F1
#
_cell.length_a   1.000
_cell.length_b   1.000
_cell.length_c   1.000
_cell.angle_alpha   90.00
_cell.angle_beta   90.00
_cell.angle_gamma   90.00
#
_symmetry.space_group_name_H-M   'P 1'
#
loop_
_entity.id
_entity.type
_entity.pdbx_description
1 polymer ?
#
loop_
_entity_poly.entity_id
_entity_poly.type
_entity_poly.pdbx_seq_one_letter_code
_entity_poly.pdbx_strand_id
1 'polypeptide(L)' 'LGTGAAHSYFGHDEWARFAPGLKTLDDALEIRRRVLLAFERAERELDPKEQERWMTFAVIGGGP' A
#
# COMPACT_ATOMS: atom_id res chain seq x y z
N LEU A 1 18.78 -9.51 -21.65
CA LEU A 1 18.50 -8.43 -20.67
C LEU A 1 17.01 -8.16 -20.70
N GLY A 2 16.26 -8.67 -19.72
CA GLY A 2 14.84 -8.37 -19.53
C GLY A 2 14.72 -7.43 -18.34
N THR A 3 14.95 -6.14 -18.54
CA THR A 3 14.72 -5.15 -17.48
C THR A 3 13.21 -5.01 -17.33
N GLY A 4 12.66 -5.68 -16.31
CA GLY A 4 11.25 -5.56 -15.95
C GLY A 4 10.84 -4.09 -15.86
N ALA A 5 9.59 -3.79 -16.19
CA ALA A 5 9.08 -2.42 -16.13
C ALA A 5 9.22 -1.87 -14.70
N ALA A 6 9.81 -0.69 -14.52
CA ALA A 6 9.78 0.05 -13.25
C ALA A 6 8.36 0.59 -12.97
N HIS A 7 8.08 1.00 -11.73
CA HIS A 7 6.83 1.72 -11.43
C HIS A 7 6.85 3.08 -12.14
N SER A 8 5.83 3.35 -12.96
CA SER A 8 5.63 4.68 -13.52
C SER A 8 4.62 5.38 -12.64
N TYR A 9 5.08 6.34 -11.84
CA TYR A 9 4.21 7.24 -11.08
C TYR A 9 3.77 8.45 -11.91
N PHE A 10 3.89 8.39 -13.24
CA PHE A 10 3.48 9.45 -14.17
C PHE A 10 4.05 10.84 -13.82
N GLY A 11 5.28 10.88 -13.31
CA GLY A 11 5.95 12.11 -12.86
C GLY A 11 5.84 12.42 -11.37
N HIS A 12 5.19 11.56 -10.58
CA HIS A 12 5.02 11.69 -9.12
C HIS A 12 5.82 10.64 -8.34
N ASP A 13 7.14 10.61 -8.50
CA ASP A 13 8.01 9.63 -7.83
C ASP A 13 7.89 9.67 -6.29
N GLU A 14 7.46 10.81 -5.73
CA GLU A 14 7.20 10.97 -4.31
C GLU A 14 6.08 10.05 -3.79
N TRP A 15 5.22 9.50 -4.66
CA TRP A 15 4.18 8.56 -4.27
C TRP A 15 4.72 7.18 -3.91
N ALA A 16 5.94 6.83 -4.36
CA ALA A 16 6.52 5.52 -4.13
C ALA A 16 6.61 5.13 -2.64
N ARG A 17 6.78 6.10 -1.75
CA ARG A 17 6.79 5.84 -0.30
C ARG A 17 5.42 5.46 0.28
N PHE A 18 4.34 5.96 -0.32
CA PHE A 18 2.97 5.79 0.17
C PHE A 18 2.24 4.66 -0.54
N ALA A 19 2.46 4.53 -1.84
CA ALA A 19 1.89 3.52 -2.71
C ALA A 19 3.01 2.59 -3.20
N PRO A 20 3.43 1.61 -2.37
CA PRO A 20 4.39 0.61 -2.81
C PRO A 20 3.81 -0.14 -4.00
N GLY A 21 4.71 -0.51 -4.91
CA GLY A 21 4.38 -1.34 -6.05
C GLY A 21 3.88 -2.73 -5.67
N LEU A 22 3.42 -3.49 -6.67
CA LEU A 22 3.23 -4.94 -6.58
C LEU A 22 3.91 -5.60 -7.79
N LYS A 23 5.25 -5.60 -7.84
CA LYS A 23 6.03 -6.22 -8.93
C LYS A 23 6.94 -7.33 -8.47
N THR A 24 7.32 -7.32 -7.21
CA THR A 24 8.21 -8.31 -6.60
C THR A 24 7.52 -9.05 -5.45
N LEU A 25 8.12 -10.15 -4.98
CA LEU A 25 7.62 -10.84 -3.78
C LEU A 25 7.77 -9.96 -2.53
N ASP A 26 8.86 -9.20 -2.44
CA ASP A 26 9.11 -8.30 -1.30
C ASP A 26 8.05 -7.21 -1.21
N ASP A 27 7.60 -6.68 -2.36
CA ASP A 27 6.48 -5.76 -2.44
C ASP A 27 5.19 -6.35 -1.83
N ALA A 28 4.86 -7.59 -2.19
CA ALA A 28 3.67 -8.28 -1.68
C ALA A 28 3.77 -8.51 -0.17
N LEU A 29 4.95 -8.86 0.32
CA LEU A 29 5.21 -9.06 1.76
C LEU A 29 5.08 -7.74 2.53
N GLU A 30 5.58 -6.63 1.98
CA GLU A 30 5.46 -5.30 2.57
C GLU A 30 4.01 -4.81 2.59
N ILE A 31 3.26 -4.99 1.50
CA ILE A 31 1.82 -4.68 1.46
C ILE A 31 1.08 -5.48 2.53
N ARG A 32 1.31 -6.79 2.61
CA ARG A 32 0.69 -7.65 3.63
C ARG A 32 1.02 -7.16 5.04
N ARG A 33 2.29 -6.80 5.30
CA ARG A 33 2.72 -6.26 6.59
C ARG A 33 1.97 -4.98 6.94
N ARG A 34 1.85 -4.03 6.00
CA ARG A 34 1.13 -2.77 6.21
C ARG A 34 -0.34 -2.98 6.54
N VAL A 35 -1.00 -3.89 5.82
CA VAL A 35 -2.41 -4.24 6.04
C VAL A 35 -2.62 -4.82 7.44
N LEU A 36 -1.79 -5.78 7.86
CA LEU A 36 -1.89 -6.37 9.20
C LEU A 36 -1.64 -5.35 10.31
N LEU A 37 -0.62 -4.49 10.16
CA LEU A 37 -0.35 -3.42 11.12
C LEU A 37 -1.49 -2.40 11.20
N ALA A 38 -2.19 -2.13 10.10
CA ALA A 38 -3.34 -1.25 10.10
C ALA A 38 -4.49 -1.84 10.92
N PHE A 39 -4.78 -3.14 10.77
CA PHE A 39 -5.76 -3.83 11.62
C PHE A 39 -5.38 -3.82 13.10
N GLU A 40 -4.12 -4.13 13.43
CA GLU A 40 -3.63 -4.07 14.82
C GLU A 40 -3.73 -2.67 15.45
N ARG A 41 -3.68 -1.61 14.63
CA ARG A 41 -3.89 -0.22 15.08
C ARG A 41 -5.37 0.09 15.23
N ALA A 42 -6.19 -0.32 14.26
CA ALA A 42 -7.65 -0.16 14.30
C ALA A 42 -8.28 -0.83 15.53
N GLU A 43 -7.78 -2.00 15.94
CA GLU A 43 -8.25 -2.71 17.14
C GLU A 43 -7.93 -1.97 18.46
N ARG A 44 -6.84 -1.21 18.50
CA ARG A 44 -6.40 -0.45 19.69
C ARG A 44 -6.96 0.96 19.75
N GLU A 45 -7.58 1.42 18.66
CA GLU A 45 -8.09 2.77 18.53
C GLU A 45 -9.48 2.90 19.14
N LEU A 46 -9.72 4.01 19.85
CA LEU A 46 -10.99 4.28 20.54
C LEU A 46 -11.85 5.30 19.80
N ASP A 47 -11.24 6.19 19.01
CA ASP A 47 -11.99 7.11 18.15
C ASP A 47 -12.53 6.35 16.91
N PRO A 48 -13.86 6.23 16.74
CA PRO A 48 -14.43 5.56 15.58
C PRO A 48 -13.97 6.13 14.24
N LYS A 49 -13.65 7.43 14.17
CA LYS A 49 -13.14 8.07 12.95
C LYS A 49 -11.70 7.66 12.62
N GLU A 50 -10.85 7.55 13.64
CA GLU A 50 -9.49 7.05 13.46
C GLU A 50 -9.48 5.56 13.12
N GLN A 51 -10.38 4.77 13.74
CA GLN A 51 -10.56 3.37 13.40
C GLN A 51 -10.96 3.19 11.93
N GLU A 52 -11.94 3.97 11.44
CA GLU A 52 -12.35 3.98 10.03
C GLU A 52 -11.18 4.33 9.09
N ARG A 53 -10.35 5.32 9.46
CA ARG A 53 -9.16 5.69 8.70
C ARG A 53 -8.17 4.54 8.57
N TRP A 54 -7.89 3.80 9.65
CA TRP A 54 -7.00 2.64 9.61
C TRP A 54 -7.53 1.50 8.73
N MET A 55 -8.85 1.35 8.63
CA MET A 55 -9.50 0.30 7.84
C MET A 55 -9.76 0.69 6.38
N THR A 56 -9.37 1.90 5.97
CA THR A 56 -9.59 2.39 4.61
C THR A 56 -8.34 2.17 3.76
N PHE A 57 -8.48 1.40 2.68
CA PHE A 57 -7.40 1.10 1.74
C PHE A 57 -7.74 1.60 0.34
N ALA A 58 -6.76 2.17 -0.36
CA ALA A 58 -6.88 2.61 -1.75
C ALA A 58 -5.96 1.75 -2.64
N VAL A 59 -6.53 1.21 -3.72
CA VAL A 59 -5.79 0.47 -4.76
C VAL A 59 -5.82 1.30 -6.03
N ILE A 60 -4.65 1.67 -6.53
CA ILE A 60 -4.49 2.51 -7.72
C ILE A 60 -4.04 1.63 -8.88
N GLY A 61 -4.79 1.69 -9.98
CA GLY A 61 -4.58 0.87 -11.17
C GLY A 61 -5.64 -0.23 -11.27
N GLY A 62 -6.41 -0.21 -12.36
CA GLY A 62 -7.41 -1.22 -12.70
C GLY A 62 -6.94 -2.20 -13.76
N GLY A 63 -5.62 -2.37 -13.89
CA GLY A 63 -5.04 -3.36 -14.80
C GLY A 63 -5.27 -4.79 -14.30
N PRO A 64 -5.37 -5.79 -15.19
CA PRO A 64 -5.56 -7.20 -14.81
C PRO A 64 -4.36 -7.84 -14.10
#